data_AF-A0A9C7UZ28-F1
#
_entry.id   AF-A0A9C7UZ28-F1
#
_cell.length_a   1.000
_cell.length_b   1.000
_cell.length_c   1.000
_cell.angle_alpha   90.00
_cell.angle_beta   90.00
_cell.angle_gamma   90.00
#
_symmetry.space_group_name_H-M   'P 1'
#
loop_
_entity.id
_entity.type
_entity.pdbx_description
1 polymer ?
#
loop_
_entity_poly.entity_id
_entity_poly.type
_entity_poly.pdbx_seq_one_letter_code
_entity_poly.pdbx_strand_id
1 'polypeptide(L)'
;MDYKMLEDNLADVILEAQLKLGYEGRSMSMNYPLQSLNRLLGTSEDGEGMKRLLDGFADFAQERLGRVEYSRHDGDIFRLCVPEKGVEYIHGLSGSASSGFLAELIAQVKQPGTTMEQVLEIFRRHSDRVHVEDSDSGEFDKLVYFEDGIPDDHLYCLTDEGICVTYHRFTREDYTDLGF
;
A
#
# COMPACT_ATOMS: atom_id res chain seq x y z
N MET A 1 -14.76 -17.88 5.30
CA MET A 1 -13.58 -17.01 5.33
C MET A 1 -13.96 -15.72 4.64
N ASP A 2 -13.66 -14.57 5.23
CA ASP A 2 -13.85 -13.28 4.56
C ASP A 2 -12.53 -12.88 3.90
N TYR A 3 -12.54 -12.84 2.57
CA TYR A 3 -11.38 -12.51 1.75
C TYR A 3 -11.42 -11.06 1.25
N LYS A 4 -12.49 -10.32 1.55
CA LYS A 4 -12.74 -9.00 0.99
C LYS A 4 -11.68 -7.98 1.40
N MET A 5 -11.23 -8.03 2.66
CA MET A 5 -10.18 -7.14 3.16
C MET A 5 -8.85 -7.34 2.42
N LEU A 6 -8.45 -8.59 2.13
CA LEU A 6 -7.26 -8.86 1.32
C LEU A 6 -7.44 -8.42 -0.13
N GLU A 7 -8.63 -8.65 -0.72
CA GLU A 7 -8.93 -8.19 -2.09
C GLU A 7 -8.87 -6.67 -2.21
N ASP A 8 -9.46 -5.95 -1.26
CA ASP A 8 -9.48 -4.48 -1.23
C ASP A 8 -8.08 -3.91 -1.03
N ASN A 9 -7.33 -4.44 -0.07
CA ASN A 9 -5.96 -4.01 0.15
C ASN A 9 -5.09 -4.25 -1.10
N LEU A 10 -5.22 -5.41 -1.75
CA LEU A 10 -4.47 -5.72 -2.96
C LEU A 10 -4.84 -4.78 -4.12
N ALA A 11 -6.12 -4.42 -4.25
CA ALA A 11 -6.58 -3.43 -5.22
C ALA A 11 -6.00 -2.05 -4.93
N ASP A 12 -6.06 -1.58 -3.69
CA ASP A 12 -5.54 -0.26 -3.28
C ASP A 12 -4.04 -0.13 -3.54
N VAL A 13 -3.27 -1.16 -3.17
CA VAL A 13 -1.82 -1.18 -3.36
C VAL A 13 -1.45 -1.22 -4.84
N ILE A 14 -2.19 -1.98 -5.67
CA ILE A 14 -1.98 -2.00 -7.13
C ILE A 14 -2.37 -0.66 -7.75
N LEU A 15 -3.47 -0.04 -7.34
CA LEU A 15 -3.86 1.30 -7.81
C LEU A 15 -2.80 2.34 -7.48
N GLU A 16 -2.30 2.34 -6.25
CA GLU A 16 -1.20 3.23 -5.85
C GLU A 16 0.06 2.99 -6.71
N ALA A 17 0.42 1.73 -6.94
CA ALA A 17 1.56 1.39 -7.78
C ALA A 17 1.35 1.83 -9.24
N GLN A 18 0.14 1.73 -9.79
CA GLN A 18 -0.20 2.27 -11.11
C GLN A 18 -0.12 3.80 -11.14
N LEU A 19 -0.56 4.49 -10.08
CA LEU A 19 -0.42 5.94 -9.97
C LEU A 19 1.05 6.36 -9.91
N LYS A 20 1.91 5.58 -9.24
CA LYS A 20 3.36 5.81 -9.12
C LYS A 20 4.12 5.48 -10.40
N LEU A 21 3.89 4.33 -11.02
CA LEU A 21 4.70 3.83 -12.13
C LEU A 21 4.08 4.07 -13.51
N GLY A 22 2.79 4.39 -13.55
CA GLY A 22 1.99 4.36 -14.77
C GLY A 22 1.34 2.98 -14.98
N TYR A 23 0.18 2.97 -15.62
CA TYR A 23 -0.49 1.73 -16.02
C TYR A 23 0.09 1.21 -17.34
N GLU A 24 0.57 -0.03 -17.33
CA GLU A 24 1.17 -0.69 -18.51
C GLU A 24 0.39 -1.93 -18.97
N GLY A 25 -0.74 -2.29 -18.33
CA GLY A 25 -1.51 -3.47 -18.70
C GLY A 25 -0.74 -4.79 -18.55
N ARG A 26 0.14 -4.89 -17.55
CA ARG A 26 0.90 -6.12 -17.25
C ARG A 26 0.58 -6.64 -15.85
N SER A 27 0.90 -7.90 -15.59
CA SER A 27 0.80 -8.46 -14.24
C SER A 27 1.63 -7.65 -13.24
N MET A 28 1.14 -7.59 -12.00
CA MET A 28 1.80 -6.89 -10.91
C MET A 28 1.93 -7.81 -9.71
N SER A 29 3.00 -7.66 -8.94
CA SER A 29 3.19 -8.42 -7.73
C SER A 29 3.45 -7.54 -6.53
N MET A 30 2.87 -7.91 -5.39
CA MET A 30 3.04 -7.23 -4.11
C MET A 30 3.55 -8.22 -3.06
N ASN A 31 4.46 -7.75 -2.21
CA ASN A 31 5.01 -8.54 -1.12
C ASN A 31 4.27 -8.24 0.17
N TYR A 32 3.89 -9.29 0.88
CA TYR A 32 3.21 -9.22 2.16
C TYR A 32 3.96 -10.07 3.20
N PRO A 33 4.34 -9.50 4.35
CA PRO A 33 4.70 -10.29 5.51
C PRO A 33 3.55 -11.21 5.93
N LEU A 34 3.86 -12.41 6.44
CA LEU A 34 2.88 -13.35 6.97
C LEU A 34 1.96 -12.70 8.02
N GLN A 35 2.50 -11.85 8.89
CA GLN A 35 1.72 -11.15 9.92
C GLN A 35 0.68 -10.20 9.31
N SER A 36 1.04 -9.46 8.26
CA SER A 36 0.11 -8.60 7.52
C SER A 36 -1.01 -9.41 6.87
N LEU A 37 -0.70 -10.55 6.24
CA LEU A 37 -1.73 -11.45 5.69
C LEU A 37 -2.65 -12.01 6.78
N ASN A 38 -2.09 -12.40 7.92
CA ASN A 38 -2.88 -12.86 9.06
C ASN A 38 -3.84 -11.78 9.56
N ARG A 39 -3.42 -10.51 9.63
CA ARG A 39 -4.31 -9.39 9.96
C ARG A 39 -5.42 -9.22 8.93
N LEU A 40 -5.07 -9.19 7.64
CA LEU A 40 -6.02 -8.99 6.54
C LEU A 40 -7.06 -10.12 6.44
N LEU A 41 -6.70 -11.34 6.86
CA LEU A 41 -7.59 -12.51 6.83
C LEU A 41 -8.25 -12.80 8.18
N GLY A 42 -7.88 -12.08 9.25
CA GLY A 42 -8.37 -12.32 10.61
C GLY A 42 -7.92 -13.69 11.17
N THR A 43 -6.70 -14.11 10.85
CA THR A 43 -6.14 -15.42 11.21
C THR A 43 -4.84 -15.32 12.01
N SER A 44 -4.33 -16.46 12.46
CA SER A 44 -3.04 -16.61 13.14
C SER A 44 -2.32 -17.87 12.65
N GLU A 45 -2.35 -18.08 11.34
CA GLU A 45 -1.75 -19.24 10.67
C GLU A 45 -0.23 -19.10 10.53
N ASP A 46 0.45 -20.24 10.48
CA ASP A 46 1.83 -20.30 10.02
C ASP A 46 1.91 -20.20 8.48
N GLY A 47 3.12 -20.23 7.94
CA GLY A 47 3.28 -20.10 6.50
C GLY A 47 2.66 -21.24 5.67
N GLU A 48 2.47 -22.45 6.19
CA GLU A 48 1.77 -23.51 5.45
C GLU A 48 0.25 -23.35 5.53
N GLY A 49 -0.27 -22.88 6.66
CA GLY A 49 -1.64 -22.43 6.80
C GLY A 49 -1.98 -21.29 5.87
N MET A 50 -1.10 -20.30 5.78
CA MET A 50 -1.28 -19.16 4.88
C MET A 50 -1.36 -19.59 3.41
N LYS A 51 -0.55 -20.55 2.95
CA LYS A 51 -0.67 -21.09 1.59
C LYS A 51 -2.07 -21.63 1.30
N ARG A 52 -2.65 -22.43 2.22
CA ARG A 52 -4.01 -22.95 2.07
C ARG A 52 -5.06 -21.85 2.01
N LEU A 53 -4.88 -20.79 2.81
CA LEU A 53 -5.78 -19.64 2.77
C LEU A 53 -5.67 -18.86 1.46
N LEU A 54 -4.45 -18.70 0.93
CA LEU A 54 -4.19 -18.03 -0.34
C LEU A 54 -4.70 -18.84 -1.55
N ASP A 55 -4.71 -20.18 -1.48
CA ASP A 55 -5.39 -21.02 -2.47
C ASP A 55 -6.90 -20.71 -2.49
N GLY A 56 -7.53 -20.62 -1.31
CA GLY A 56 -8.94 -20.22 -1.20
C GLY A 56 -9.21 -18.78 -1.65
N PHE A 57 -8.28 -17.86 -1.40
CA PHE A 57 -8.34 -16.50 -1.92
C PHE A 57 -8.28 -16.47 -3.46
N ALA A 58 -7.38 -17.25 -4.06
CA ALA A 58 -7.23 -17.33 -5.51
C ALA A 58 -8.53 -17.80 -6.18
N ASP A 59 -9.22 -18.79 -5.59
CA ASP A 59 -10.52 -19.26 -6.08
C ASP A 59 -11.63 -18.20 -5.86
N PHE A 60 -11.65 -17.53 -4.71
CA PHE A 60 -12.61 -16.47 -4.38
C PHE A 60 -12.53 -15.26 -5.32
N ALA A 61 -11.31 -14.85 -5.69
CA ALA A 61 -11.05 -13.66 -6.51
C ALA A 61 -11.03 -13.96 -8.02
N GLN A 62 -11.02 -15.24 -8.44
CA GLN A 62 -10.73 -15.64 -9.82
C GLN A 62 -11.59 -14.96 -10.89
N GLU A 63 -12.88 -14.79 -10.61
CA GLU A 63 -13.82 -14.15 -11.54
C GLU A 63 -13.43 -12.69 -11.82
N ARG A 64 -13.00 -11.96 -10.80
CA ARG A 64 -12.66 -10.52 -10.87
C ARG A 64 -11.20 -10.31 -11.24
N LEU A 65 -10.29 -10.88 -10.46
CA LEU A 65 -8.84 -10.65 -10.58
C LEU A 65 -8.13 -11.63 -11.52
N GLY A 66 -8.80 -12.69 -11.98
CA GLY A 66 -8.09 -13.86 -12.51
C GLY A 66 -7.43 -14.66 -11.39
N ARG A 67 -6.75 -15.76 -11.75
CA ARG A 67 -6.09 -16.62 -10.74
C ARG A 67 -4.86 -15.90 -10.20
N VAL A 68 -4.96 -15.41 -8.96
CA VAL A 68 -3.84 -14.83 -8.23
C VAL A 68 -2.87 -15.95 -7.85
N GLU A 69 -1.62 -15.82 -8.26
CA GLU A 69 -0.55 -16.75 -7.89
C GLU A 69 0.21 -16.23 -6.68
N TYR A 70 0.87 -17.12 -5.92
CA TYR A 70 1.72 -16.69 -4.82
C TYR A 70 3.01 -17.51 -4.71
N SER A 71 4.05 -16.91 -4.13
CA SER A 71 5.28 -17.56 -3.71
C SER A 71 5.69 -17.12 -2.31
N ARG A 72 6.36 -17.99 -1.54
CA ARG A 72 6.92 -17.67 -0.22
C ARG A 72 8.44 -17.53 -0.34
N HIS A 73 8.98 -16.48 0.27
CA HIS A 73 10.41 -16.16 0.33
C HIS A 73 10.91 -16.21 1.78
N ASP A 74 12.22 -16.01 1.97
CA ASP A 74 12.84 -15.94 3.29
C ASP A 74 12.18 -14.86 4.17
N GLY A 75 12.14 -15.10 5.48
CA GLY A 75 11.48 -14.19 6.43
C GLY A 75 9.94 -14.22 6.37
N ASP A 76 9.35 -15.26 5.78
CA ASP A 76 7.89 -15.42 5.64
C ASP A 76 7.20 -14.28 4.90
N ILE A 77 7.87 -13.82 3.84
CA ILE A 77 7.32 -12.87 2.90
C ILE A 77 6.62 -13.62 1.76
N PHE A 78 5.34 -13.35 1.57
CA PHE A 78 4.51 -13.87 0.51
C PHE A 78 4.39 -12.85 -0.62
N ARG A 79 4.83 -13.24 -1.81
CA ARG A 79 4.63 -12.45 -3.03
C ARG A 79 3.33 -12.91 -3.68
N LEU A 80 2.33 -12.04 -3.76
CA LEU A 80 1.10 -12.27 -4.50
C LEU A 80 1.23 -11.64 -5.90
N CYS A 81 0.90 -12.39 -6.95
CA CYS A 81 0.97 -11.96 -8.33
C CYS A 81 -0.45 -11.90 -8.93
N VAL A 82 -0.90 -10.69 -9.24
CA VAL A 82 -2.17 -10.44 -9.93
C VAL A 82 -1.91 -10.45 -11.43
N PRO A 83 -2.58 -11.32 -12.20
CA PRO A 83 -2.38 -11.39 -13.65
C PRO A 83 -2.94 -10.13 -14.34
N GLU A 84 -2.58 -9.94 -15.61
CA GLU A 84 -3.01 -8.79 -16.44
C GLU A 84 -4.52 -8.52 -16.34
N LYS A 85 -5.36 -9.56 -16.43
CA LYS A 85 -6.81 -9.46 -16.25
C LYS A 85 -7.20 -8.72 -14.97
N GLY A 86 -6.59 -9.07 -13.84
CA GLY A 86 -6.90 -8.45 -12.56
C GLY A 86 -6.36 -7.04 -12.44
N VAL A 87 -5.18 -6.78 -13.01
CA VAL A 87 -4.60 -5.43 -13.05
C VAL A 87 -5.47 -4.49 -13.89
N GLU A 88 -6.00 -4.96 -15.02
CA GLU A 88 -6.97 -4.23 -15.85
C GLU A 88 -8.30 -4.01 -15.11
N TYR A 89 -8.83 -5.05 -14.45
CA TYR A 89 -10.04 -4.92 -13.63
C TYR A 89 -9.88 -3.83 -12.55
N ILE A 90 -8.78 -3.89 -11.79
CA ILE A 90 -8.45 -2.91 -10.75
C ILE A 90 -8.30 -1.51 -11.36
N HIS A 91 -7.61 -1.40 -12.50
CA HIS A 91 -7.48 -0.13 -13.21
C HIS A 91 -8.85 0.46 -13.59
N GLY A 92 -9.82 -0.37 -14.00
CA GLY A 92 -11.18 0.07 -14.30
C GLY A 92 -11.96 0.62 -13.10
N LEU A 93 -11.60 0.24 -11.87
CA LEU A 93 -12.19 0.78 -10.64
C LEU A 93 -11.73 2.22 -10.34
N SER A 94 -10.62 2.66 -10.96
CA SER A 94 -9.93 3.92 -10.67
C SER A 94 -10.69 5.20 -11.05
N GLY A 95 -11.89 5.08 -11.65
CA GLY A 95 -12.76 6.22 -11.95
C GLY A 95 -13.10 7.08 -10.73
N SER A 96 -12.96 6.55 -9.51
CA SER A 96 -13.04 7.28 -8.23
C SER A 96 -11.70 7.47 -7.50
N ALA A 97 -10.62 6.78 -7.91
CA ALA A 97 -9.31 6.79 -7.25
C ALA A 97 -8.31 7.79 -7.86
N SER A 98 -8.65 8.37 -9.02
CA SER A 98 -7.86 9.40 -9.71
C SER A 98 -8.03 10.81 -9.12
N SER A 99 -8.89 10.95 -8.11
CA SER A 99 -9.13 12.21 -7.38
C SER A 99 -9.11 11.93 -5.88
N GLY A 100 -8.26 12.63 -5.14
CA GLY A 100 -8.17 12.49 -3.68
C GLY A 100 -6.76 12.75 -3.17
N PHE A 101 -6.61 12.70 -1.86
CA PHE A 101 -5.35 12.98 -1.16
C PHE A 101 -4.16 12.17 -1.72
N LEU A 102 -4.29 10.84 -1.83
CA LEU A 102 -3.20 9.98 -2.31
C LEU A 102 -2.79 10.30 -3.76
N ALA A 103 -3.74 10.60 -4.63
CA ALA A 103 -3.46 10.97 -6.02
C ALA A 103 -2.72 12.32 -6.10
N GLU A 104 -3.13 13.31 -5.31
CA GLU A 104 -2.44 14.61 -5.19
C GLU A 104 -1.03 14.46 -4.62
N LEU A 105 -0.88 13.64 -3.57
CA LEU A 105 0.42 13.34 -2.96
C LEU A 105 1.37 12.71 -3.99
N ILE A 106 0.92 11.68 -4.72
CA ILE A 106 1.72 11.02 -5.76
C ILE A 106 2.09 12.00 -6.88
N ALA A 107 1.15 12.84 -7.32
CA ALA A 107 1.42 13.84 -8.34
C ALA A 107 2.47 14.86 -7.88
N GLN A 108 2.46 15.24 -6.60
CA GLN A 108 3.43 16.15 -6.00
C GLN A 108 4.82 15.51 -5.91
N VAL A 109 4.96 14.31 -5.31
CA VAL A 109 6.28 13.67 -5.16
C VAL A 109 6.94 13.30 -6.49
N LYS A 110 6.14 13.13 -7.56
CA LYS A 110 6.64 12.94 -8.92
C LYS A 110 7.27 14.20 -9.55
N GLN A 111 6.99 15.40 -9.03
CA GLN A 111 7.58 16.61 -9.57
C GLN A 111 9.07 16.68 -9.22
N PRO A 112 9.96 16.92 -10.20
CA PRO A 112 11.38 17.12 -9.93
C PRO A 112 11.61 18.28 -8.97
N GLY A 113 12.44 18.09 -7.95
CA GLY A 113 12.74 19.11 -6.95
C GLY A 113 11.61 19.38 -5.97
N THR A 114 10.62 18.49 -5.85
CA THR A 114 9.64 18.56 -4.76
C THR A 114 10.34 18.58 -3.41
N THR A 115 9.93 19.53 -2.59
CA THR A 115 10.45 19.76 -1.24
C THR A 115 9.55 19.15 -0.18
N MET A 116 10.12 18.86 1.00
CA MET A 116 9.37 18.36 2.15
C MET A 116 8.18 19.26 2.50
N GLU A 117 8.38 20.59 2.49
CA GLU A 117 7.30 21.53 2.84
C GLU A 117 6.12 21.47 1.85
N GLN A 118 6.39 21.30 0.55
CA GLN A 118 5.33 21.13 -0.45
C GLN A 118 4.54 19.84 -0.22
N VAL A 119 5.21 18.76 0.19
CA VAL A 119 4.54 17.50 0.54
C VAL A 119 3.66 17.69 1.77
N LEU A 120 4.20 18.31 2.84
CA LEU A 120 3.44 18.58 4.06
C LEU A 120 2.24 19.52 3.81
N GLU A 121 2.34 20.45 2.87
CA GLU A 121 1.22 21.30 2.47
C GLU A 121 0.06 20.49 1.89
N ILE A 122 0.34 19.40 1.15
CA ILE A 122 -0.72 18.50 0.66
C ILE A 122 -1.47 17.89 1.85
N PHE A 123 -0.78 17.35 2.86
CA PHE A 123 -1.44 16.80 4.05
C PHE A 123 -2.33 17.85 4.73
N ARG A 124 -1.80 19.05 4.98
CA ARG A 124 -2.52 20.14 5.67
C ARG A 124 -3.69 20.69 4.86
N ARG A 125 -3.69 20.52 3.53
CA ARG A 125 -4.83 20.89 2.68
C ARG A 125 -6.01 19.93 2.84
N HIS A 126 -5.74 18.66 3.15
CA HIS A 126 -6.76 17.62 3.28
C HIS A 126 -7.25 17.41 4.72
N SER A 127 -6.54 17.91 5.74
CA SER A 127 -6.99 17.89 7.12
C SER A 127 -6.29 18.95 7.98
N ASP A 128 -7.00 19.49 8.97
CA ASP A 128 -6.42 20.32 10.04
C ASP A 128 -5.76 19.48 11.15
N ARG A 129 -5.95 18.14 11.13
CA ARG A 129 -5.48 17.18 12.15
C ARG A 129 -4.35 16.31 11.62
N VAL A 130 -3.27 16.95 11.21
CA VAL A 130 -2.08 16.28 10.69
C VAL A 130 -1.00 16.26 11.77
N HIS A 131 -0.57 15.05 12.13
CA HIS A 131 0.61 14.85 12.94
C HIS A 131 1.85 14.87 12.05
N VAL A 132 2.92 15.52 12.50
CA VAL A 132 4.23 15.54 11.84
C VAL A 132 5.29 15.44 12.93
N GLU A 133 6.16 14.43 12.84
CA GLU A 133 7.32 14.29 13.70
C GLU A 133 8.59 13.99 12.90
N ASP A 134 9.73 14.45 13.42
CA ASP A 134 11.05 14.08 12.91
C ASP A 134 11.37 12.65 13.35
N SER A 135 11.93 11.86 12.44
CA SER A 135 12.29 10.48 12.71
C SER A 135 13.73 10.36 13.19
N ASP A 136 13.93 9.67 14.30
CA ASP A 136 15.26 9.35 14.84
C ASP A 136 15.77 7.97 14.38
N SER A 137 14.99 7.24 13.56
CA SER A 137 15.32 5.87 13.11
C SER A 137 16.52 5.81 12.14
N GLY A 138 16.78 6.91 11.43
CA GLY A 138 17.76 6.97 10.34
C GLY A 138 17.29 6.32 9.02
N GLU A 139 16.07 5.79 8.96
CA GLU A 139 15.49 5.13 7.77
C GLU A 139 14.67 6.10 6.90
N PHE A 140 14.10 7.14 7.52
CA PHE A 140 13.34 8.21 6.88
C PHE A 140 13.47 9.50 7.69
N ASP A 141 13.05 10.64 7.16
CA ASP A 141 13.23 11.94 7.81
C ASP A 141 12.03 12.34 8.66
N LYS A 142 10.79 12.07 8.21
CA LYS A 142 9.57 12.45 8.91
C LYS A 142 8.51 11.36 8.93
N LEU A 143 7.82 11.21 10.06
CA LEU A 143 6.57 10.47 10.14
C LEU A 143 5.40 11.45 10.06
N VAL A 144 4.44 11.16 9.19
CA VAL A 144 3.25 11.99 8.98
C VAL A 144 2.00 11.12 8.94
N TYR A 145 0.94 11.50 9.64
CA TYR A 145 -0.35 10.79 9.60
C TYR A 145 -1.51 11.70 9.99
N PHE A 146 -2.73 11.29 9.64
CA PHE A 146 -3.96 11.96 10.05
C PHE A 146 -4.41 11.42 11.41
N GLU A 147 -4.51 12.30 12.42
CA GLU A 147 -4.79 11.89 13.80
C GLU A 147 -6.17 11.24 13.96
N ASP A 148 -7.12 11.65 13.15
CA ASP A 148 -8.50 11.14 13.13
C ASP A 148 -8.76 10.07 12.06
N GLY A 149 -7.73 9.67 11.30
CA GLY A 149 -7.84 8.68 10.23
C GLY A 149 -8.59 9.17 8.99
N ILE A 150 -8.66 10.49 8.78
CA ILE A 150 -9.31 11.10 7.61
C ILE A 150 -8.27 11.97 6.88
N PRO A 151 -8.06 11.78 5.57
CA PRO A 151 -8.76 10.89 4.63
C PRO A 151 -8.44 9.39 4.74
N ASP A 152 -7.34 9.01 5.39
CA ASP A 152 -7.01 7.60 5.65
C ASP A 152 -6.20 7.45 6.95
N ASP A 153 -5.99 6.20 7.37
CA ASP A 153 -5.35 5.81 8.63
C ASP A 153 -3.90 5.32 8.49
N HIS A 154 -3.25 5.56 7.35
CA HIS A 154 -1.87 5.16 7.13
C HIS A 154 -0.88 6.12 7.78
N LEU A 155 0.31 5.60 8.07
CA LEU A 155 1.47 6.39 8.45
C LEU A 155 2.39 6.53 7.26
N TYR A 156 2.83 7.75 7.01
CA TYR A 156 3.69 8.12 5.90
C TYR A 156 5.08 8.42 6.41
N CYS A 157 6.03 7.55 6.06
CA CYS A 157 7.45 7.75 6.23
C CYS A 157 7.97 8.54 5.02
N LEU A 158 8.31 9.81 5.22
CA LEU A 158 8.81 10.71 4.19
C LEU A 158 10.33 10.80 4.25
N THR A 159 10.98 10.73 3.09
CA THR A 159 12.44 10.84 2.97
C THR A 159 12.79 11.90 1.92
N ASP A 160 13.66 12.84 2.26
CA ASP A 160 14.25 13.82 1.35
C ASP A 160 15.55 13.24 0.76
N GLU A 161 15.49 12.78 -0.48
CA GLU A 161 16.65 12.23 -1.19
C GLU A 161 17.54 13.33 -1.81
N GLY A 162 17.30 14.60 -1.48
CA GLY A 162 18.03 15.77 -1.98
C GLY A 162 17.68 16.18 -3.43
N ILE A 163 17.07 15.27 -4.21
CA ILE A 163 16.57 15.54 -5.57
C ILE A 163 15.03 15.56 -5.65
N CYS A 164 14.37 14.79 -4.77
CA CYS A 164 12.94 14.78 -4.57
C CYS A 164 12.64 14.12 -3.22
N VAL A 165 11.43 14.35 -2.72
CA VAL A 165 10.91 13.63 -1.57
C VAL A 165 10.24 12.34 -2.03
N THR A 166 10.55 11.23 -1.36
CA THR A 166 9.88 9.94 -1.52
C THR A 166 9.04 9.63 -0.29
N TYR A 167 8.11 8.67 -0.43
CA TYR A 167 7.31 8.21 0.70
C TYR A 167 7.08 6.70 0.64
N HIS A 168 7.08 6.11 1.82
CA HIS A 168 6.48 4.81 2.10
C HIS A 168 5.29 5.01 3.03
N ARG A 169 4.22 4.22 2.83
CA ARG A 169 3.08 4.23 3.75
C ARG A 169 2.83 2.84 4.31
N PHE A 170 2.44 2.80 5.58
CA PHE A 170 2.20 1.58 6.33
C PHE A 170 0.90 1.67 7.12
N THR A 171 0.30 0.52 7.43
CA THR A 171 -0.67 0.45 8.52
C THR A 171 0.06 0.65 9.85
N ARG A 172 -0.65 1.01 10.92
CA ARG A 172 -0.06 1.17 12.27
C ARG A 172 0.62 -0.11 12.74
N GLU A 173 -0.01 -1.24 12.45
CA GLU A 173 0.49 -2.56 12.81
C GLU A 173 1.75 -2.91 12.02
N ASP A 174 1.76 -2.69 10.69
CA ASP A 174 2.96 -2.95 9.87
C ASP A 174 4.13 -2.02 10.27
N TYR A 175 3.85 -0.74 10.56
CA TYR A 175 4.87 0.19 11.04
C TYR A 175 5.50 -0.30 12.35
N THR A 176 4.68 -0.77 13.30
CA THR A 176 5.14 -1.28 14.59
C THR A 176 5.96 -2.57 14.43
N ASP A 177 5.53 -3.49 13.56
CA ASP A 177 6.23 -4.76 13.33
C ASP A 177 7.61 -4.57 12.68
N LEU A 178 7.79 -3.49 11.90
CA LEU A 178 9.08 -3.13 11.31
C LEU A 178 10.06 -2.53 12.34
N GLY A 179 9.57 -2.11 13.50
CA GLY A 179 10.39 -1.63 14.61
C GLY A 179 10.93 -0.21 14.43
N PHE A 180 10.21 0.63 13.67
CA PHE A 180 10.49 2.06 13.54
C PHE A 180 10.03 2.88 14.75
#